data_AF-A0A7W9HB35-F1
#
_entry.id   AF-A0A7W9HB35-F1
#
_cell.length_a   1.000
_cell.length_b   1.000
_cell.length_c   1.000
_cell.angle_alpha   90.00
_cell.angle_beta   90.00
_cell.angle_gamma   90.00
#
_symmetry.space_group_name_H-M   'P 1'
#
loop_
_entity.id
_entity.type
_entity.pdbx_description
1 polymer ?
#
loop_
_entity_poly.entity_id
_entity_poly.type
_entity_poly.pdbx_seq_one_letter_code
_entity_poly.pdbx_strand_id
1 'polypeptide(L)'
;MPVPVAIAITLQLLLAATFLVIPITVWVTGGTAQRAAEAEVSRQGYPAEVLARHRIRFKESVWEFTLALAIAACLMILASLNLAANATGRIASWVIEPVILLGVGSVTASQVFATRYVEAAFKKSSDPTVQDIDARAVLAAANAGFPAWVRPLVLFRFLLATLGSLLVIVLLGTEGASAYFH
;
A
#
# COMPACT_ATOMS: atom_id res chain seq x y z
N MET A 1 30.44 4.40 -2.55
CA MET A 1 29.22 3.65 -2.87
C MET A 1 28.87 3.88 -4.34
N PRO A 2 28.71 2.82 -5.15
CA PRO A 2 28.29 2.94 -6.54
C PRO A 2 26.90 3.58 -6.67
N VAL A 3 26.69 4.35 -7.75
CA VAL A 3 25.39 4.98 -8.04
C VAL A 3 24.23 3.98 -8.06
N PRO A 4 24.34 2.77 -8.66
CA PRO A 4 23.27 1.76 -8.62
C PRO A 4 22.86 1.35 -7.19
N VAL A 5 23.82 1.21 -6.28
CA VAL A 5 23.57 0.83 -4.88
C VAL A 5 22.92 1.99 -4.12
N ALA A 6 23.37 3.22 -4.36
CA ALA A 6 22.78 4.42 -3.77
C ALA A 6 21.30 4.58 -4.15
N ILE A 7 20.97 4.37 -5.43
CA ILE A 7 19.60 4.43 -5.94
C ILE A 7 18.77 3.31 -5.32
N ALA A 8 19.28 2.07 -5.28
CA ALA A 8 18.56 0.94 -4.69
C ALA A 8 18.20 1.19 -3.21
N ILE A 9 19.16 1.66 -2.41
CA ILE A 9 18.93 2.01 -1.00
C ILE A 9 17.87 3.12 -0.88
N THR A 10 17.97 4.15 -1.73
CA THR A 10 17.01 5.27 -1.72
C THR A 10 15.60 4.78 -2.01
N LEU A 11 15.42 3.91 -3.01
CA LEU A 11 14.12 3.34 -3.36
C LEU A 11 13.54 2.49 -2.22
N GLN A 12 14.37 1.66 -1.58
CA GLN A 12 13.98 0.85 -0.42
C GLN A 12 13.51 1.72 0.76
N LEU A 13 14.25 2.78 1.08
CA LEU A 13 13.92 3.70 2.17
C LEU A 13 12.67 4.53 1.86
N LEU A 14 12.51 5.01 0.63
CA LEU A 14 11.30 5.71 0.21
C LEU A 14 10.07 4.80 0.34
N LEU A 15 10.18 3.54 -0.10
CA LEU A 15 9.09 2.58 0.04
C LEU A 15 8.79 2.31 1.53
N ALA A 16 9.81 2.10 2.35
CA ALA A 16 9.66 1.94 3.80
C ALA A 16 8.93 3.12 4.45
N ALA A 17 9.29 4.36 4.07
CA ALA A 17 8.63 5.56 4.57
C ALA A 17 7.13 5.58 4.26
N THR A 18 6.71 5.16 3.05
CA THR A 18 5.28 5.06 2.73
C THR A 18 4.54 4.04 3.60
N PHE A 19 5.20 2.95 4.00
CA PHE A 19 4.68 1.93 4.90
C PHE A 19 4.64 2.35 6.38
N LEU A 20 5.24 3.48 6.73
CA LEU A 20 5.07 4.11 8.04
C LEU A 20 3.98 5.18 7.96
N VAL A 21 4.09 6.09 7.00
CA VAL A 21 3.23 7.29 6.92
C VAL A 21 1.78 6.93 6.62
N ILE A 22 1.51 6.08 5.61
CA ILE A 22 0.13 5.76 5.23
C ILE A 22 -0.61 5.04 6.36
N PRO A 23 -0.12 3.91 6.92
CA PRO A 23 -0.86 3.18 7.93
C PRO A 23 -1.06 3.97 9.22
N ILE A 24 -0.07 4.77 9.64
CA ILE A 24 -0.23 5.66 10.81
C ILE A 24 -1.36 6.66 10.55
N THR A 25 -1.41 7.23 9.34
CA THR A 25 -2.46 8.18 8.98
C THR A 25 -3.82 7.52 8.94
N VAL A 26 -3.95 6.36 8.29
CA VAL A 26 -5.21 5.62 8.22
C VAL A 26 -5.64 5.12 9.60
N TRP A 27 -4.71 4.74 10.47
CA TRP A 27 -5.00 4.40 11.86
C TRP A 27 -5.65 5.57 12.62
N VAL A 28 -5.13 6.78 12.42
CA VAL A 28 -5.64 8.00 13.08
C VAL A 28 -6.95 8.48 12.45
N THR A 29 -7.05 8.54 11.12
CA THR A 29 -8.18 9.17 10.43
C THR A 29 -9.24 8.18 9.93
N GLY A 30 -8.98 6.87 9.97
CA GLY A 30 -9.86 5.83 9.44
C GLY A 30 -11.23 5.79 10.10
N GLY A 31 -11.34 6.20 11.37
CA GLY A 31 -12.65 6.36 12.03
C GLY A 31 -13.50 7.48 11.42
N THR A 32 -12.88 8.57 10.99
CA THR A 32 -13.57 9.68 10.29
C THR A 32 -14.00 9.26 8.90
N ALA A 33 -13.12 8.56 8.15
CA ALA A 33 -13.45 8.00 6.85
C ALA A 33 -14.60 6.99 6.92
N GLN A 34 -14.61 6.11 7.93
CA GLN A 34 -15.68 5.14 8.15
C GLN A 34 -17.03 5.83 8.39
N ARG A 35 -17.08 6.82 9.29
CA ARG A 35 -18.32 7.58 9.57
C ARG A 35 -18.82 8.35 8.35
N ALA A 36 -17.93 8.91 7.54
CA ALA A 36 -18.31 9.61 6.31
C ALA A 36 -18.93 8.66 5.29
N ALA A 37 -18.39 7.44 5.16
CA ALA A 37 -18.96 6.39 4.31
C ALA A 37 -20.35 5.95 4.79
N GLU A 38 -20.50 5.72 6.10
CA GLU A 38 -21.77 5.33 6.73
C GLU A 38 -22.84 6.41 6.57
N ALA A 39 -22.48 7.68 6.78
CA ALA A 39 -23.38 8.81 6.57
C ALA A 39 -23.85 8.92 5.12
N GLU A 40 -22.98 8.63 4.15
CA GLU A 40 -23.33 8.63 2.74
C GLU A 40 -24.27 7.47 2.38
N VAL A 41 -24.05 6.27 2.93
CA VAL A 41 -24.98 5.14 2.76
C VAL A 41 -26.37 5.47 3.34
N SER A 42 -26.42 6.11 4.52
CA SER A 42 -27.67 6.59 5.10
C SER A 42 -28.32 7.69 4.26
N ARG A 43 -27.54 8.59 3.65
CA ARG A 43 -28.05 9.62 2.72
C ARG A 43 -28.69 9.01 1.47
N GLN A 44 -28.19 7.86 1.03
CA GLN A 44 -28.77 7.08 -0.08
C GLN A 44 -30.02 6.27 0.31
N GLY A 45 -30.44 6.33 1.58
CA GLY A 45 -31.66 5.66 2.07
C GLY A 45 -31.42 4.24 2.61
N TYR A 46 -30.16 3.82 2.78
CA TYR A 46 -29.82 2.48 3.25
C TYR A 46 -29.27 2.48 4.69
N PRO A 47 -29.44 1.38 5.45
CA PRO A 47 -28.85 1.26 6.78
C PRO A 47 -27.31 1.33 6.72
N ALA A 48 -26.68 2.08 7.62
CA ALA A 48 -25.22 2.21 7.69
C ALA A 48 -24.53 0.85 7.89
N GLU A 49 -25.21 -0.09 8.56
CA GLU A 49 -24.74 -1.45 8.85
C GLU A 49 -24.55 -2.30 7.59
N VAL A 50 -25.05 -1.87 6.42
CA VAL A 50 -24.85 -2.58 5.15
C VAL A 50 -23.37 -2.73 4.83
N LEU A 51 -22.55 -1.71 5.13
CA LEU A 51 -21.10 -1.76 4.92
C LEU A 51 -20.44 -2.82 5.82
N ALA A 52 -20.81 -2.82 7.11
CA ALA A 52 -20.29 -3.79 8.07
C ALA A 52 -20.69 -5.24 7.72
N ARG A 53 -21.94 -5.43 7.28
CA ARG A 53 -22.47 -6.73 6.85
C ARG A 53 -21.69 -7.31 5.66
N HIS A 54 -21.24 -6.44 4.75
CA HIS A 54 -20.44 -6.80 3.58
C HIS A 54 -18.92 -6.71 3.82
N ARG A 55 -18.48 -6.55 5.07
CA ARG A 55 -17.07 -6.43 5.48
C ARG A 55 -16.32 -5.27 4.81
N ILE A 56 -17.03 -4.23 4.39
CA ILE A 56 -16.45 -3.01 3.84
C ILE A 56 -16.05 -2.13 5.03
N ARG A 57 -14.74 -1.99 5.22
CA ARG A 57 -14.17 -1.22 6.32
C ARG A 57 -13.12 -0.26 5.77
N PHE A 58 -13.18 0.98 6.24
CA PHE A 58 -12.19 2.02 5.97
C PHE A 58 -11.23 2.23 7.15
N LYS A 59 -11.57 1.67 8.31
CA LYS A 59 -10.70 1.61 9.47
C LYS A 59 -9.75 0.42 9.35
N GLU A 60 -8.46 0.70 9.46
CA GLU A 60 -7.41 -0.31 9.43
C GLU A 60 -7.49 -1.24 10.65
N SER A 61 -7.26 -2.53 10.42
CA SER A 61 -7.15 -3.51 11.50
C SER A 61 -5.75 -3.52 12.11
N VAL A 62 -5.64 -3.97 13.38
CA VAL A 62 -4.36 -4.10 14.09
C VAL A 62 -3.37 -4.97 13.30
N TRP A 63 -3.89 -6.03 12.67
CA TRP A 63 -3.07 -6.95 11.87
C TRP A 63 -2.50 -6.28 10.61
N GLU A 64 -3.33 -5.55 9.85
CA GLU A 64 -2.90 -4.81 8.66
C GLU A 64 -1.86 -3.73 9.02
N PHE A 65 -2.09 -3.01 10.12
CA PHE A 65 -1.15 -2.03 10.64
C PHE A 65 0.20 -2.67 11.01
N THR A 66 0.17 -3.79 11.72
CA THR A 66 1.37 -4.52 12.15
C THR A 66 2.16 -5.07 10.95
N LEU A 67 1.45 -5.62 9.96
CA LEU A 67 2.04 -6.11 8.72
C LEU A 67 2.77 -4.98 7.97
N ALA A 68 2.15 -3.80 7.89
CA ALA A 68 2.76 -2.66 7.25
C ALA A 68 4.05 -2.20 7.95
N LEU A 69 4.05 -2.15 9.29
CA LEU A 69 5.27 -1.85 10.06
C LEU A 69 6.35 -2.92 9.89
N ALA A 70 5.98 -4.20 9.81
CA ALA A 70 6.92 -5.28 9.57
C ALA A 70 7.59 -5.16 8.18
N ILE A 71 6.83 -4.78 7.15
CA ILE A 71 7.37 -4.53 5.81
C ILE A 71 8.32 -3.33 5.83
N ALA A 72 7.96 -2.23 6.51
CA ALA A 72 8.84 -1.08 6.66
C ALA A 72 10.16 -1.46 7.36
N ALA A 73 10.09 -2.23 8.45
CA ALA A 73 11.27 -2.71 9.16
C ALA A 73 12.17 -3.58 8.28
N CYS A 74 11.57 -4.51 7.52
CA CYS A 74 12.29 -5.36 6.58
C CYS A 74 13.05 -4.55 5.52
N LEU A 75 12.39 -3.58 4.90
CA LEU A 75 12.99 -2.68 3.91
C LEU A 75 14.12 -1.82 4.50
N MET A 76 13.96 -1.32 5.73
CA MET A 76 15.02 -0.58 6.42
C MET A 76 16.23 -1.46 6.75
N ILE A 77 16.02 -2.72 7.12
CA ILE A 77 17.10 -3.69 7.36
C ILE A 77 17.85 -3.96 6.05
N LEU A 78 17.15 -4.21 4.94
CA LEU A 78 17.78 -4.41 3.63
C LEU A 78 18.59 -3.20 3.19
N ALA A 79 18.02 -2.01 3.30
CA ALA A 79 18.70 -0.76 2.98
C ALA A 79 19.97 -0.59 3.83
N SER A 80 19.90 -0.90 5.13
CA SER A 80 21.04 -0.81 6.05
C SER A 80 22.13 -1.83 5.73
N LEU A 81 21.77 -3.07 5.39
CA LEU A 81 22.70 -4.11 4.97
C LEU A 81 23.38 -3.76 3.64
N ASN A 82 22.61 -3.21 2.69
CA ASN A 82 23.14 -2.73 1.42
C ASN A 82 24.09 -1.54 1.62
N LEU A 83 23.76 -0.62 2.54
CA LEU A 83 24.63 0.52 2.89
C LEU A 83 25.94 0.08 3.56
N ALA A 84 25.90 -0.99 4.35
CA ALA A 84 27.06 -1.59 5.00
C ALA A 84 27.92 -2.45 4.06
N ALA A 85 27.66 -2.45 2.75
CA ALA A 85 28.33 -3.29 1.77
C ALA A 85 28.28 -4.80 2.10
N ASN A 86 27.23 -5.25 2.80
CA ASN A 86 27.12 -6.64 3.22
C ASN A 86 26.56 -7.52 2.09
N ALA A 87 27.31 -8.53 1.67
CA ALA A 87 26.91 -9.48 0.63
C ALA A 87 25.57 -10.19 0.94
N THR A 88 25.26 -10.44 2.22
CA THR A 88 23.97 -10.98 2.65
C THR A 88 22.82 -10.02 2.34
N GLY A 89 23.03 -8.70 2.45
CA GLY A 89 22.02 -7.68 2.11
C GLY A 89 21.61 -7.71 0.64
N ARG A 90 22.60 -7.92 -0.24
CA ARG A 90 22.38 -8.06 -1.68
C ARG A 90 21.53 -9.30 -2.00
N ILE A 91 21.92 -10.47 -1.47
CA ILE A 91 21.20 -11.72 -1.70
C ILE A 91 19.78 -11.64 -1.13
N ALA A 92 19.62 -11.12 0.08
CA ALA A 92 18.31 -10.95 0.69
C ALA A 92 17.42 -10.00 -0.12
N SER A 93 17.98 -8.92 -0.68
CA SER A 93 17.24 -8.00 -1.56
C SER A 93 16.73 -8.71 -2.82
N TRP A 94 17.51 -9.62 -3.43
CA TRP A 94 17.05 -10.41 -4.57
C TRP A 94 15.92 -11.39 -4.26
N VAL A 95 15.81 -11.85 -3.02
CA VAL A 95 14.71 -12.73 -2.60
C VAL A 95 13.47 -11.92 -2.20
N ILE A 96 13.67 -10.83 -1.46
CA ILE A 96 12.57 -10.09 -0.84
C ILE A 96 11.92 -9.11 -1.82
N GLU A 97 12.69 -8.45 -2.70
CA GLU A 97 12.13 -7.48 -3.65
C GLU A 97 11.11 -8.10 -4.62
N PRO A 98 11.29 -9.32 -5.17
CA PRO A 98 10.24 -9.98 -5.95
C PRO A 98 8.97 -10.26 -5.14
N VAL A 99 9.11 -10.62 -3.87
CA VAL A 99 7.97 -10.84 -2.96
C VAL A 99 7.23 -9.54 -2.70
N ILE A 100 7.96 -8.43 -2.51
CA ILE A 100 7.37 -7.09 -2.38
C ILE A 100 6.68 -6.71 -3.69
N LEU A 101 7.34 -6.87 -4.83
CA LEU A 101 6.78 -6.55 -6.13
C LEU A 101 5.46 -7.25 -6.40
N LEU A 102 5.37 -8.56 -6.09
CA LEU A 102 4.16 -9.33 -6.31
C LEU A 102 3.12 -9.10 -5.22
N GLY A 103 3.51 -9.23 -3.95
CA GLY A 103 2.60 -9.14 -2.81
C GLY A 103 2.14 -7.70 -2.56
N VAL A 104 3.09 -6.80 -2.28
CA VAL A 104 2.78 -5.38 -2.04
C VAL A 104 2.27 -4.73 -3.31
N GLY A 105 2.85 -5.01 -4.47
CA GLY A 105 2.35 -4.47 -5.75
C GLY A 105 0.88 -4.83 -5.98
N SER A 106 0.46 -6.07 -5.72
CA SER A 106 -0.95 -6.48 -5.86
C SER A 106 -1.87 -5.81 -4.85
N VAL A 107 -1.45 -5.72 -3.58
CA VAL A 107 -2.24 -5.05 -2.52
C VAL A 107 -2.37 -3.55 -2.82
N THR A 108 -1.31 -2.90 -3.26
CA THR A 108 -1.35 -1.47 -3.57
C THR A 108 -2.12 -1.18 -4.87
N ALA A 109 -2.09 -2.09 -5.84
CA ALA A 109 -2.95 -2.02 -7.02
C ALA A 109 -4.44 -2.04 -6.64
N SER A 110 -4.84 -2.93 -5.72
CA SER A 110 -6.25 -2.99 -5.29
C SER A 110 -6.71 -1.69 -4.63
N GLN A 111 -5.81 -1.00 -3.92
CA GLN A 111 -6.08 0.30 -3.31
C GLN A 111 -6.14 1.44 -4.33
N VAL A 112 -5.24 1.45 -5.31
CA VAL A 112 -5.25 2.43 -6.41
C VAL A 112 -6.54 2.33 -7.21
N PHE A 113 -7.01 1.10 -7.46
CA PHE A 113 -8.23 0.83 -8.22
C PHE A 113 -9.44 0.52 -7.34
N ALA A 114 -9.42 0.95 -6.06
CA ALA A 114 -10.44 0.61 -5.07
C ALA A 114 -11.87 0.90 -5.57
N THR A 115 -12.08 2.04 -6.24
CA THR A 115 -13.38 2.38 -6.83
C THR A 115 -13.87 1.32 -7.81
N ARG A 116 -13.02 0.89 -8.76
CA ARG A 116 -13.41 -0.12 -9.75
C ARG A 116 -13.67 -1.48 -9.11
N TYR A 117 -12.85 -1.87 -8.13
CA TYR A 117 -13.03 -3.13 -7.42
C TYR A 117 -14.31 -3.17 -6.59
N VAL A 118 -14.60 -2.10 -5.85
CA VAL A 118 -15.82 -2.00 -5.03
C VAL A 118 -17.06 -1.92 -5.91
N GLU A 119 -17.04 -1.12 -6.99
CA GLU A 119 -18.14 -1.10 -7.96
C GLU A 119 -18.41 -2.47 -8.57
N ALA A 120 -17.36 -3.19 -8.99
CA ALA A 120 -17.49 -4.53 -9.53
C ALA A 120 -18.02 -5.51 -8.48
N ALA A 121 -17.57 -5.40 -7.23
CA ALA A 121 -18.05 -6.22 -6.13
C ALA A 121 -19.52 -5.95 -5.81
N PHE A 122 -19.95 -4.69 -5.83
CA PHE A 122 -21.35 -4.31 -5.57
C PHE A 122 -22.26 -4.86 -6.65
N LYS A 123 -21.89 -4.67 -7.92
CA LYS A 123 -22.64 -5.22 -9.06
C LYS A 123 -22.71 -6.74 -9.08
N LYS A 124 -21.69 -7.43 -8.54
CA LYS A 124 -21.64 -8.90 -8.45
C LYS A 124 -22.28 -9.44 -7.16
N SER A 125 -22.67 -8.58 -6.23
CA SER A 125 -23.28 -9.00 -4.96
C SER A 125 -24.60 -9.73 -5.22
N SER A 126 -24.94 -10.72 -4.40
CA SER A 126 -26.26 -11.36 -4.41
C SER A 126 -27.31 -10.55 -3.65
N ASP A 127 -26.92 -9.49 -2.95
CA ASP A 127 -27.83 -8.59 -2.22
C ASP A 127 -28.26 -7.42 -3.13
N PRO A 128 -29.54 -7.32 -3.52
CA PRO A 128 -30.05 -6.21 -4.33
C PRO A 128 -29.79 -4.85 -3.69
N THR A 129 -29.80 -4.79 -2.36
CA THR A 129 -29.54 -3.56 -1.59
C THR A 129 -28.16 -2.98 -1.89
N VAL A 130 -27.15 -3.84 -2.09
CA VAL A 130 -25.77 -3.40 -2.36
C VAL A 130 -25.56 -3.06 -3.83
N GLN A 131 -26.30 -3.72 -4.72
CA GLN A 131 -26.23 -3.41 -6.15
C GLN A 131 -26.70 -1.99 -6.46
N ASP A 132 -27.69 -1.51 -5.71
CA ASP A 132 -28.30 -0.19 -5.91
C ASP A 132 -27.55 0.95 -5.22
N ILE A 133 -26.64 0.65 -4.26
CA ILE A 133 -25.80 1.67 -3.61
C ILE A 133 -24.80 2.24 -4.61
N ASP A 134 -24.69 3.57 -4.66
CA ASP A 134 -23.63 4.25 -5.41
C ASP A 134 -22.30 4.12 -4.66
N ALA A 135 -21.57 3.05 -5.00
CA ALA A 135 -20.23 2.76 -4.48
C ALA A 135 -19.24 3.91 -4.72
N ARG A 136 -19.38 4.69 -5.79
CA ARG A 136 -18.48 5.82 -6.06
C ARG A 136 -18.72 6.93 -5.05
N ALA A 137 -19.98 7.27 -4.81
CA ALA A 137 -20.34 8.30 -3.85
C ALA A 137 -19.89 7.90 -2.43
N VAL A 138 -20.13 6.65 -2.02
CA VAL A 138 -19.67 6.12 -0.71
C VAL A 138 -18.16 6.20 -0.58
N LEU A 139 -17.41 5.78 -1.61
CA LEU A 139 -15.96 5.88 -1.58
C LEU A 139 -15.46 7.33 -1.63
N ALA A 140 -16.12 8.22 -2.36
CA ALA A 140 -15.76 9.63 -2.39
C ALA A 140 -15.95 10.28 -1.00
N ALA A 141 -17.05 9.97 -0.32
CA ALA A 141 -17.30 10.41 1.05
C ALA A 141 -16.25 9.85 2.02
N ALA A 142 -15.93 8.56 1.93
CA ALA A 142 -14.87 7.95 2.72
C ALA A 142 -13.51 8.63 2.49
N ASN A 143 -13.17 8.90 1.22
CA ASN A 143 -11.93 9.57 0.84
C ASN A 143 -11.84 11.00 1.35
N ALA A 144 -12.96 11.72 1.48
CA ALA A 144 -13.00 13.06 2.08
C ALA A 144 -12.63 13.04 3.58
N GLY A 145 -12.75 11.89 4.25
CA GLY A 145 -12.28 11.69 5.62
C GLY A 145 -10.77 11.49 5.75
N PHE A 146 -10.04 11.32 4.65
CA PHE A 146 -8.58 11.23 4.63
C PHE A 146 -7.93 12.56 4.20
N PRO A 147 -6.70 12.85 4.64
CA PRO A 147 -5.94 13.97 4.11
C PRO A 147 -5.74 13.85 2.60
N ALA A 148 -5.84 14.96 1.87
CA ALA A 148 -5.80 14.98 0.40
C ALA A 148 -4.49 14.40 -0.20
N TRP A 149 -3.39 14.43 0.56
CA TRP A 149 -2.10 13.88 0.15
C TRP A 149 -2.00 12.36 0.27
N VAL A 150 -2.93 11.68 0.95
CA VAL A 150 -2.89 10.21 1.10
C VAL A 150 -3.05 9.52 -0.25
N ARG A 151 -3.98 9.96 -1.10
CA ARG A 151 -4.18 9.38 -2.44
C ARG A 151 -2.93 9.44 -3.33
N PRO A 152 -2.29 10.61 -3.55
CA PRO A 152 -1.07 10.65 -4.33
C PRO A 152 0.05 9.83 -3.67
N LEU A 153 0.11 9.74 -2.35
CA LEU A 153 1.08 8.88 -1.65
C LEU A 153 0.83 7.38 -1.87
N VAL A 154 -0.43 6.94 -1.98
CA VAL A 154 -0.78 5.55 -2.35
C VAL A 154 -0.33 5.23 -3.77
N LEU A 155 -0.53 6.15 -4.73
CA LEU A 155 -0.02 5.99 -6.10
C LEU A 155 1.52 5.93 -6.11
N PHE A 156 2.17 6.79 -5.35
CA PHE A 156 3.62 6.79 -5.23
C PHE A 156 4.14 5.47 -4.63
N ARG A 157 3.49 4.95 -3.58
CA ARG A 157 3.82 3.63 -3.02
C ARG A 157 3.63 2.52 -4.04
N PHE A 158 2.57 2.55 -4.84
CA PHE A 158 2.36 1.57 -5.90
C PHE A 158 3.50 1.60 -6.93
N LEU A 159 3.94 2.78 -7.37
CA LEU A 159 5.08 2.93 -8.27
C LEU A 159 6.38 2.42 -7.65
N LEU A 160 6.63 2.74 -6.38
CA LEU A 160 7.81 2.25 -5.66
C LEU A 160 7.80 0.73 -5.47
N ALA A 161 6.66 0.15 -5.08
CA ALA A 161 6.54 -1.29 -4.88
C ALA A 161 6.65 -2.08 -6.19
N THR A 162 6.33 -1.48 -7.33
CA THR A 162 6.39 -2.15 -8.64
C THR A 162 7.67 -1.81 -9.38
N LEU A 163 7.74 -0.60 -9.95
CA LEU A 163 8.88 -0.13 -10.72
C LEU A 163 10.12 0.05 -9.84
N GLY A 164 9.95 0.54 -8.61
CA GLY A 164 11.06 0.71 -7.66
C GLY A 164 11.70 -0.63 -7.29
N SER A 165 10.90 -1.62 -6.89
CA SER A 165 11.41 -2.98 -6.60
C SER A 165 12.05 -3.64 -7.82
N LEU A 166 11.47 -3.47 -9.02
CA LEU A 166 12.09 -3.96 -10.26
C LEU A 166 13.46 -3.32 -10.51
N LEU A 167 13.56 -2.00 -10.31
CA LEU A 167 14.82 -1.26 -10.44
C LEU A 167 15.85 -1.73 -9.42
N VAL A 168 15.46 -1.95 -8.15
CA VAL A 168 16.38 -2.49 -7.13
C VAL A 168 16.97 -3.83 -7.57
N ILE A 169 16.14 -4.75 -8.06
CA ILE A 169 16.58 -6.08 -8.53
C ILE A 169 17.63 -5.93 -9.65
N VAL A 170 17.32 -5.11 -10.66
CA VAL A 170 18.21 -4.90 -11.82
C VAL A 170 19.50 -4.20 -11.42
N LEU A 171 19.42 -3.14 -10.61
CA LEU A 171 20.58 -2.33 -10.20
C LEU A 171 21.57 -3.13 -9.35
N LEU A 172 21.08 -3.95 -8.43
CA LEU A 172 21.91 -4.86 -7.62
C LEU A 172 22.46 -6.05 -8.44
N GLY A 173 21.94 -6.26 -9.66
CA GLY A 173 22.45 -7.19 -10.66
C GLY A 173 23.68 -6.70 -11.44
N THR A 174 23.95 -5.39 -11.44
CA THR A 174 25.02 -4.81 -12.26
C THR A 174 26.43 -5.17 -11.77
N GLU A 175 27.40 -5.22 -12.67
CA GLU A 175 28.82 -5.47 -12.33
C GLU A 175 29.37 -4.44 -11.34
N GLY A 176 28.98 -3.17 -11.51
CA GLY A 176 29.36 -2.09 -10.59
C GLY A 176 28.78 -2.25 -9.18
N ALA A 177 27.62 -2.88 -9.04
CA ALA A 177 27.10 -3.28 -7.73
C ALA A 177 27.86 -4.49 -7.19
N SER A 178 28.15 -5.51 -8.03
CA SER A 178 28.91 -6.69 -7.60
C SER A 178 30.24 -6.34 -6.96
N ALA A 179 31.02 -5.46 -7.58
CA ALA A 179 32.33 -5.03 -7.08
C ALA A 179 32.27 -4.34 -5.71
N TYR A 180 31.11 -3.80 -5.30
CA TYR A 180 30.96 -3.14 -4.01
C TYR A 180 30.68 -4.10 -2.84
N PHE A 181 30.20 -5.30 -3.13
CA PHE A 181 29.87 -6.32 -2.12
C PHE A 181 30.97 -7.41 -1.98
N HIS A 182 32.12 -7.20 -2.61
CA HIS A 182 33.29 -8.10 -2.60
C HIS A 182 34.42 -7.54 -1.73
#